data_AF-A0A5E4PR75-F1
#
_entry.id   AF-A0A5E4PR75-F1
#
_cell.length_a   1.000
_cell.length_b   1.000
_cell.length_c   1.000
_cell.angle_alpha   90.00
_cell.angle_beta   90.00
_cell.angle_gamma   90.00
#
_symmetry.space_group_name_H-M   'P 1'
#
loop_
_entity.id
_entity.type
_entity.pdbx_description
1 polymer ?
#
loop_
_entity_poly.entity_id
_entity_poly.type
_entity_poly.pdbx_seq_one_letter_code
_entity_poly.pdbx_strand_id
1 'polypeptide(L)'
;MSTFKEYVPELMQDIQNLTDENSKATVTHELQQLLNKLAGLCRLNGNETSEKICEAGNAYGEQSRKLIYMFNRKNRAAMVDKEDEIIDLANSLAEKNSALIMQANDLGSVLGDDARVADLDAACIKCADVAQKLLTNARITAPSINEPHCQSALSAACENLSSTAQHLIATCKPMVEDSGRHYYEQRLADKAMELANALDKLTAATDVNRENNTDDQLDEEQKSGRIKFKATLSRTKRTISEAEKQLQEDNNNNDLQEHENADSLKLKLFQKIAHLNALISSMLLPGLDTSDHNARNEACTTLSNLIPQIVQDARNLEQLVGEEPILCDIKLLLCKTKDVCSAVENSDDMIIQDAANEYGEEARKLLYIFNRGDRNIVVDRENGVIEQARDIGNKTSNLLMDVNELTDIITEDPRVQDLDAAGVNCADAAQELVTCAQLIAPTIKDPHCRKVLSAACTNLASSVRELGTTYEPLVKDSRSAYGKRLDKKAMELLEALEKLNGYSDTADDNGADEEDIKVEEQFRTERIKFVANLSKTKKAISDAAQLLNETSINVVTKKH
;
A
#
# COMPACT_ATOMS: atom_id res chain seq x y z
N MET A 1 9.63 1.16 -30.48
CA MET A 1 10.97 0.59 -30.79
C MET A 1 12.12 1.43 -30.23
N SER A 2 12.06 2.77 -30.26
CA SER A 2 13.08 3.65 -29.62
C SER A 2 13.22 3.39 -28.12
N THR A 3 12.11 3.22 -27.42
CA THR A 3 12.03 3.03 -25.96
C THR A 3 12.71 1.74 -25.48
N PHE A 4 12.59 0.63 -26.23
CA PHE A 4 13.27 -0.63 -25.89
C PHE A 4 14.79 -0.54 -25.92
N LYS A 5 15.33 0.38 -26.73
CA LYS A 5 16.77 0.60 -26.86
C LYS A 5 17.38 1.30 -25.63
N GLU A 6 16.55 1.99 -24.85
CA GLU A 6 16.94 2.74 -23.65
C GLU A 6 16.81 1.87 -22.39
N TYR A 7 15.73 1.08 -22.26
CA TYR A 7 15.50 0.26 -21.07
C TYR A 7 16.34 -1.03 -20.99
N VAL A 8 16.70 -1.64 -22.12
CA VAL A 8 17.50 -2.89 -22.11
C VAL A 8 18.89 -2.70 -21.48
N PRO A 9 19.65 -1.62 -21.77
CA PRO A 9 20.91 -1.31 -21.08
C PRO A 9 20.76 -1.04 -19.58
N GLU A 10 19.72 -0.32 -19.15
CA GLU A 10 19.47 -0.01 -17.74
C GLU A 10 19.15 -1.28 -16.95
N LEU A 11 18.29 -2.14 -17.50
CA LEU A 11 17.96 -3.44 -16.92
C LEU A 11 19.20 -4.34 -16.74
N MET A 12 20.14 -4.29 -17.69
CA MET A 12 21.41 -5.02 -17.59
C MET A 12 22.33 -4.45 -16.50
N GLN A 13 22.27 -3.14 -16.24
CA GLN A 13 23.03 -2.49 -15.18
C GLN A 13 22.46 -2.85 -13.79
N ASP A 14 21.14 -2.87 -13.64
CA ASP A 14 20.47 -3.23 -12.38
C ASP A 14 20.71 -4.68 -11.98
N ILE A 15 20.78 -5.59 -12.97
CA ILE A 15 21.09 -7.01 -12.73
C ILE A 15 22.56 -7.21 -12.34
N GLN A 16 23.49 -6.37 -12.84
CA GLN A 16 24.87 -6.41 -12.39
C GLN A 16 25.02 -6.06 -10.91
N ASN A 17 24.09 -5.25 -10.38
CA ASN A 17 24.05 -4.83 -8.97
C ASN A 17 23.37 -5.84 -8.04
N LEU A 18 22.79 -6.94 -8.56
CA LEU A 18 22.22 -8.02 -7.73
C LEU A 18 23.33 -8.78 -6.99
N THR A 19 23.15 -8.94 -5.67
CA THR A 19 24.16 -9.47 -4.74
C THR A 19 24.12 -11.00 -4.57
N ASP A 20 23.09 -11.69 -5.04
CA ASP A 20 22.93 -13.16 -4.99
C ASP A 20 23.29 -13.79 -6.34
N GLU A 21 24.42 -14.48 -6.45
CA GLU A 21 24.94 -15.08 -7.70
C GLU A 21 24.05 -16.19 -8.27
N ASN A 22 23.33 -16.97 -7.45
CA ASN A 22 22.45 -18.03 -7.93
C ASN A 22 21.12 -17.46 -8.46
N SER A 23 20.56 -16.50 -7.73
CA SER A 23 19.40 -15.75 -8.22
C SER A 23 19.78 -14.91 -9.43
N LYS A 24 20.98 -14.32 -9.47
CA LYS A 24 21.51 -13.55 -10.61
C LYS A 24 21.73 -14.42 -11.83
N ALA A 25 22.29 -15.62 -11.72
CA ALA A 25 22.44 -16.55 -12.83
C ALA A 25 21.07 -16.98 -13.39
N THR A 26 20.12 -17.29 -12.50
CA THR A 26 18.75 -17.67 -12.88
C THR A 26 18.02 -16.51 -13.55
N VAL A 27 18.03 -15.31 -12.94
CA VAL A 27 17.44 -14.09 -13.48
C VAL A 27 18.09 -13.69 -14.81
N THR A 28 19.42 -13.80 -14.92
CA THR A 28 20.15 -13.51 -16.17
C THR A 28 19.77 -14.51 -17.26
N HIS A 29 19.62 -15.79 -16.94
CA HIS A 29 19.18 -16.80 -17.90
C HIS A 29 17.76 -16.53 -18.39
N GLU A 30 16.81 -16.31 -17.47
CA GLU A 30 15.42 -16.03 -17.78
C GLU A 30 15.27 -14.70 -18.55
N LEU A 31 16.09 -13.69 -18.23
CA LEU A 31 16.13 -12.44 -18.98
C LEU A 31 16.72 -12.63 -20.39
N GLN A 32 17.78 -13.43 -20.53
CA GLN A 32 18.35 -13.72 -21.83
C GLN A 32 17.34 -14.46 -22.72
N GLN A 33 16.54 -15.37 -22.14
CA GLN A 33 15.41 -15.95 -22.84
C GLN A 33 14.37 -14.90 -23.23
N LEU A 34 13.99 -13.98 -22.33
CA LEU A 34 13.05 -12.89 -22.63
C LEU A 34 13.54 -12.02 -23.80
N LEU A 35 14.81 -11.61 -23.79
CA LEU A 35 15.43 -10.80 -24.84
C LEU A 35 15.50 -11.55 -26.17
N ASN A 36 15.75 -12.86 -26.16
CA ASN A 36 15.69 -13.69 -27.36
C ASN A 36 14.27 -13.78 -27.94
N LYS A 37 13.24 -13.90 -27.09
CA LYS A 37 11.84 -13.88 -27.52
C LYS A 37 11.43 -12.51 -28.07
N LEU A 38 11.87 -11.42 -27.42
CA LEU A 38 11.67 -10.05 -27.89
C LEU A 38 12.36 -9.80 -29.24
N ALA A 39 13.60 -10.29 -29.41
CA ALA A 39 14.31 -10.23 -30.69
C ALA A 39 13.58 -11.03 -31.78
N GLY A 40 12.94 -12.15 -31.42
CA GLY A 40 12.04 -12.90 -32.30
C GLY A 40 10.84 -12.06 -32.76
N LEU A 41 10.16 -11.38 -31.85
CA LEU A 41 9.07 -10.45 -32.16
C LEU A 41 9.53 -9.31 -33.08
N CYS A 42 10.69 -8.71 -32.81
CA CYS A 42 11.25 -7.64 -33.62
C CYS A 42 11.70 -8.06 -35.02
N ARG A 43 11.86 -9.37 -35.28
CA ARG A 43 12.19 -9.91 -36.62
C ARG A 43 10.96 -10.07 -37.51
N LEU A 44 9.76 -10.01 -36.95
CA LEU A 44 8.51 -10.02 -37.71
C LEU A 44 8.38 -8.65 -38.41
N ASN A 45 8.31 -8.66 -39.74
CA ASN A 45 8.36 -7.45 -40.55
C ASN A 45 6.98 -6.91 -40.94
N GLY A 46 5.91 -7.52 -40.41
CA GLY A 46 4.52 -7.10 -40.63
C GLY A 46 3.85 -7.77 -41.84
N ASN A 47 4.58 -8.62 -42.59
CA ASN A 47 4.01 -9.44 -43.68
C ASN A 47 3.62 -10.85 -43.20
N GLU A 48 3.84 -11.17 -41.92
CA GLU A 48 3.50 -12.46 -41.33
C GLU A 48 2.02 -12.54 -40.93
N THR A 49 1.49 -13.76 -40.82
CA THR A 49 0.09 -14.00 -40.42
C THR A 49 -0.16 -13.52 -38.98
N SER A 50 -1.39 -13.09 -38.70
CA SER A 50 -1.84 -12.70 -37.35
C SER A 50 -1.48 -13.75 -36.30
N GLU A 51 -1.64 -15.02 -36.66
CA GLU A 51 -1.29 -16.18 -35.84
C GLU A 51 0.18 -16.22 -35.41
N LYS A 52 1.13 -16.03 -36.33
CA LYS A 52 2.58 -16.05 -36.01
C LYS A 52 2.98 -14.90 -35.08
N ILE A 53 2.37 -13.73 -35.25
CA ILE A 53 2.59 -12.59 -34.37
C ILE A 53 2.06 -12.90 -32.96
N CYS A 54 0.87 -13.51 -32.88
CA CYS A 54 0.26 -13.90 -31.60
C CYS A 54 1.06 -15.00 -30.89
N GLU A 55 1.56 -16.02 -31.60
CA GLU A 55 2.42 -17.06 -31.04
C GLU A 55 3.71 -16.48 -30.43
N ALA A 56 4.39 -15.60 -31.17
CA ALA A 56 5.58 -14.93 -30.69
C ALA A 56 5.28 -14.02 -29.48
N GLY A 57 4.13 -13.34 -29.48
CA GLY A 57 3.65 -12.53 -28.36
C GLY A 57 3.38 -13.36 -27.10
N ASN A 58 2.68 -14.48 -27.24
CA ASN A 58 2.41 -15.40 -26.13
C ASN A 58 3.70 -15.97 -25.54
N ALA A 59 4.66 -16.37 -26.38
CA ALA A 59 5.96 -16.87 -25.93
C ALA A 59 6.77 -15.80 -25.17
N TYR A 60 6.64 -14.53 -25.55
CA TYR A 60 7.22 -13.42 -24.79
C TYR A 60 6.49 -13.21 -23.46
N GLY A 61 5.15 -13.17 -23.47
CA GLY A 61 4.32 -12.99 -22.28
C GLY A 61 4.57 -14.06 -21.22
N GLU A 62 4.66 -15.34 -21.60
CA GLU A 62 4.95 -16.44 -20.67
C GLU A 62 6.32 -16.27 -19.99
N GLN A 63 7.32 -15.83 -20.76
CA GLN A 63 8.67 -15.61 -20.27
C GLN A 63 8.75 -14.37 -19.36
N SER A 64 8.02 -13.30 -19.72
CA SER A 64 7.91 -12.09 -18.91
C SER A 64 7.25 -12.38 -17.56
N ARG A 65 6.15 -13.15 -17.57
CA ARG A 65 5.42 -13.57 -16.38
C ARG A 65 6.30 -14.33 -15.39
N LYS A 66 7.14 -15.25 -15.87
CA LYS A 66 8.09 -16.00 -15.02
C LYS A 66 9.02 -15.04 -14.25
N LEU A 67 9.57 -14.03 -14.93
CA LEU A 67 10.40 -13.01 -14.33
C LEU A 67 9.63 -12.15 -13.32
N ILE A 68 8.42 -11.69 -13.68
CA ILE A 68 7.58 -10.88 -12.78
C ILE A 68 7.30 -11.61 -11.47
N TYR A 69 6.93 -12.90 -11.52
CA TYR A 69 6.73 -13.70 -10.31
C TYR A 69 8.00 -14.00 -9.52
N MET A 70 9.16 -14.04 -10.19
CA MET A 70 10.44 -14.17 -9.49
C MET A 70 10.76 -12.92 -8.67
N PHE A 71 10.43 -11.73 -9.18
CA PHE A 71 10.67 -10.46 -8.50
C PHE A 71 9.59 -10.13 -7.45
N ASN A 72 8.33 -10.50 -7.67
CA ASN A 72 7.19 -10.08 -6.85
C ASN A 72 6.66 -11.20 -5.93
N ARG A 73 7.55 -11.76 -5.08
CA ARG A 73 7.22 -12.93 -4.24
C ARG A 73 6.16 -12.69 -3.17
N LYS A 74 6.03 -11.45 -2.65
CA LYS A 74 5.13 -11.11 -1.53
C LYS A 74 3.66 -10.97 -1.93
N ASN A 75 3.39 -10.48 -3.15
CA ASN A 75 2.03 -10.24 -3.65
C ASN A 75 1.58 -11.26 -4.71
N ARG A 76 2.21 -12.44 -4.71
CA ARG A 76 2.05 -13.43 -5.77
C ARG A 76 0.62 -13.94 -5.91
N ALA A 77 -0.07 -14.21 -4.80
CA ALA A 77 -1.44 -14.75 -4.82
C ALA A 77 -2.44 -13.76 -5.43
N ALA A 78 -2.46 -12.52 -4.93
CA ALA A 78 -3.34 -11.47 -5.44
C ALA A 78 -3.07 -11.12 -6.92
N MET A 79 -1.80 -11.15 -7.35
CA MET A 79 -1.45 -10.96 -8.77
C MET A 79 -1.94 -12.11 -9.66
N VAL A 80 -1.87 -13.36 -9.17
CA VAL A 80 -2.35 -14.54 -9.90
C VAL A 80 -3.86 -14.48 -10.04
N ASP A 81 -4.60 -14.17 -8.97
CA ASP A 81 -6.06 -14.09 -9.01
C ASP A 81 -6.56 -13.05 -10.02
N LYS A 82 -5.93 -11.87 -10.05
CA LYS A 82 -6.28 -10.81 -11.01
C LYS A 82 -5.84 -11.14 -12.43
N GLU A 83 -4.68 -11.79 -12.59
CA GLU A 83 -4.21 -12.27 -13.89
C GLU A 83 -5.21 -13.28 -14.48
N ASP A 84 -5.61 -14.27 -13.69
CA ASP A 84 -6.54 -15.32 -14.09
C ASP A 84 -7.91 -14.72 -14.44
N GLU A 85 -8.41 -13.76 -13.67
CA GLU A 85 -9.65 -13.04 -13.98
C GLU A 85 -9.60 -12.34 -15.36
N ILE A 86 -8.53 -11.60 -15.65
CA ILE A 86 -8.37 -10.89 -16.92
C ILE A 86 -8.28 -11.88 -18.10
N ILE A 87 -7.56 -12.99 -17.91
CA ILE A 87 -7.42 -14.03 -18.93
C ILE A 87 -8.75 -14.73 -19.18
N ASP A 88 -9.52 -15.06 -18.14
CA ASP A 88 -10.83 -15.69 -18.25
C ASP A 88 -11.84 -14.78 -18.93
N LEU A 89 -11.86 -13.49 -18.60
CA LEU A 89 -12.68 -12.49 -19.27
C LEU A 89 -12.30 -12.38 -20.77
N ALA A 90 -11.00 -12.39 -21.10
CA ALA A 90 -10.53 -12.37 -22.47
C ALA A 90 -10.87 -13.65 -23.26
N ASN A 91 -10.84 -14.82 -22.62
CA ASN A 91 -11.27 -16.09 -23.23
C ASN A 91 -12.79 -16.08 -23.50
N SER A 92 -13.58 -15.70 -22.50
CA SER A 92 -15.04 -15.53 -22.65
C SER A 92 -15.37 -14.55 -23.78
N LEU A 93 -14.62 -13.44 -23.88
CA LEU A 93 -14.77 -12.47 -24.96
C LEU A 93 -14.49 -13.08 -26.34
N ALA A 94 -13.42 -13.88 -26.47
CA ALA A 94 -13.09 -14.57 -27.71
C ALA A 94 -14.19 -15.57 -28.12
N GLU A 95 -14.74 -16.33 -27.17
CA GLU A 95 -15.87 -17.26 -27.41
C GLU A 95 -17.11 -16.53 -27.93
N LYS A 96 -17.46 -15.41 -27.30
CA LYS A 96 -18.60 -14.57 -27.73
C LYS A 96 -18.39 -13.99 -29.12
N ASN A 97 -17.15 -13.59 -29.43
CA ASN A 97 -16.79 -13.11 -30.76
C ASN A 97 -16.90 -14.22 -31.82
N SER A 98 -16.45 -15.44 -31.51
CA SER A 98 -16.63 -16.60 -32.39
C SER A 98 -18.10 -16.92 -32.63
N ALA A 99 -18.96 -16.78 -31.62
CA ALA A 99 -20.41 -16.96 -31.77
C ALA A 99 -21.03 -15.91 -32.71
N LEU A 100 -20.58 -14.64 -32.63
CA LEU A 100 -20.98 -13.58 -33.55
C LEU A 100 -20.54 -13.87 -34.99
N ILE A 101 -19.30 -14.32 -35.18
CA ILE A 101 -18.75 -14.69 -36.50
C ILE A 101 -19.49 -15.89 -37.09
N MET A 102 -19.81 -16.91 -36.29
CA MET A 102 -20.63 -18.05 -36.76
C MET A 102 -21.99 -17.58 -37.25
N GLN A 103 -22.64 -16.67 -36.52
CA GLN A 103 -23.93 -16.11 -36.92
C GLN A 103 -23.85 -15.31 -38.23
N ALA A 104 -22.75 -14.58 -38.43
CA ALA A 104 -22.48 -13.85 -39.66
C ALA A 104 -22.22 -14.80 -40.84
N ASN A 105 -21.43 -15.87 -40.64
CA ASN A 105 -21.16 -16.87 -41.69
C ASN A 105 -22.42 -17.67 -42.05
N ASP A 106 -23.29 -17.99 -41.09
CA ASP A 106 -24.59 -18.61 -41.36
C ASP A 106 -25.43 -17.74 -42.31
N LEU A 107 -25.43 -16.40 -42.11
CA LEU A 107 -26.10 -15.46 -43.01
C LEU A 107 -25.45 -15.48 -44.41
N GLY A 108 -24.12 -15.52 -44.49
CA GLY A 108 -23.38 -15.66 -45.75
C GLY A 108 -23.78 -16.92 -46.54
N SER A 109 -23.93 -18.05 -45.85
CA SER A 109 -24.32 -19.33 -46.47
C SER A 109 -25.72 -19.30 -47.11
N VAL A 110 -26.63 -18.49 -46.55
CA VAL A 110 -27.99 -18.31 -47.07
C VAL A 110 -28.02 -17.39 -48.30
N LEU A 111 -27.05 -16.47 -48.41
CA LEU A 111 -26.97 -15.51 -49.50
C LEU A 111 -26.35 -16.11 -50.78
N GLY A 112 -25.56 -17.18 -50.68
CA GLY A 112 -24.96 -17.84 -51.84
C GLY A 112 -23.92 -16.97 -52.56
N ASP A 113 -24.03 -16.83 -53.89
CA ASP A 113 -23.07 -16.09 -54.74
C ASP A 113 -23.26 -14.55 -54.71
N ASP A 114 -23.81 -13.99 -53.63
CA ASP A 114 -23.99 -12.55 -53.50
C ASP A 114 -22.62 -11.86 -53.35
N ALA A 115 -22.36 -10.80 -54.13
CA ALA A 115 -21.11 -10.06 -54.10
C ALA A 115 -20.77 -9.51 -52.70
N ARG A 116 -21.77 -9.29 -51.85
CA ARG A 116 -21.62 -8.81 -50.48
C ARG A 116 -21.06 -9.87 -49.52
N VAL A 117 -21.11 -11.16 -49.87
CA VAL A 117 -20.56 -12.26 -49.05
C VAL A 117 -19.04 -12.18 -48.97
N ALA A 118 -18.36 -11.73 -50.04
CA ALA A 118 -16.91 -11.53 -50.01
C ALA A 118 -16.49 -10.43 -49.00
N ASP A 119 -17.28 -9.34 -48.92
CA ASP A 119 -17.04 -8.28 -47.93
C ASP A 119 -17.33 -8.74 -46.51
N LEU A 120 -18.34 -9.61 -46.34
CA LEU A 120 -18.68 -10.25 -45.07
C LEU A 120 -17.57 -11.20 -44.59
N ASP A 121 -17.07 -12.07 -45.46
CA ASP A 121 -15.97 -12.99 -45.15
C ASP A 121 -14.71 -12.22 -44.73
N ALA A 122 -14.37 -11.13 -45.44
CA ALA A 122 -13.27 -10.26 -45.07
C ALA A 122 -13.46 -9.61 -43.69
N ALA A 123 -14.68 -9.18 -43.36
CA ALA A 123 -15.01 -8.63 -42.05
C ALA A 123 -14.93 -9.69 -40.94
N CYS A 124 -15.40 -10.91 -41.19
CA CYS A 124 -15.30 -12.05 -40.28
C CYS A 124 -13.83 -12.42 -39.97
N ILE A 125 -12.99 -12.52 -41.00
CA ILE A 125 -11.55 -12.80 -40.86
C ILE A 125 -10.87 -11.72 -40.01
N LYS A 126 -11.13 -10.44 -40.32
CA LYS A 126 -10.57 -9.32 -39.56
C LYS A 126 -11.02 -9.33 -38.10
N CYS A 127 -12.28 -9.68 -37.85
CA CYS A 127 -12.83 -9.76 -36.50
C CYS A 127 -12.18 -10.90 -35.68
N ALA A 128 -11.93 -12.05 -36.32
CA ALA A 128 -11.18 -13.16 -35.71
C ALA A 128 -9.73 -12.76 -35.38
N ASP A 129 -9.05 -12.10 -36.32
CA ASP A 129 -7.67 -11.63 -36.13
C ASP A 129 -7.53 -10.64 -34.97
N VAL A 130 -8.46 -9.69 -34.87
CA VAL A 130 -8.46 -8.68 -33.79
C VAL A 130 -8.74 -9.31 -32.43
N ALA A 131 -9.65 -10.29 -32.35
CA ALA A 131 -9.90 -11.02 -31.11
C ALA A 131 -8.69 -11.85 -30.65
N GLN A 132 -7.98 -12.51 -31.59
CA GLN A 132 -6.75 -13.26 -31.27
C GLN A 132 -5.62 -12.33 -30.77
N LYS A 133 -5.50 -11.14 -31.38
CA LYS A 133 -4.56 -10.11 -30.94
C LYS A 133 -4.91 -9.57 -29.55
N LEU A 134 -6.20 -9.37 -29.25
CA LEU A 134 -6.66 -8.95 -27.93
C LEU A 134 -6.31 -9.99 -26.87
N LEU A 135 -6.61 -11.28 -27.12
CA LEU A 135 -6.26 -12.35 -26.19
C LEU A 135 -4.76 -12.41 -25.90
N THR A 136 -3.94 -12.23 -26.93
CA THR A 136 -2.48 -12.16 -26.77
C THR A 136 -2.07 -10.94 -25.96
N ASN A 137 -2.69 -9.78 -26.20
CA ASN A 137 -2.44 -8.56 -25.44
C ASN A 137 -2.81 -8.75 -23.96
N ALA A 138 -3.96 -9.34 -23.65
CA ALA A 138 -4.38 -9.68 -22.29
C ALA A 138 -3.34 -10.57 -21.59
N ARG A 139 -2.83 -11.61 -22.25
CA ARG A 139 -1.81 -12.51 -21.69
C ARG A 139 -0.46 -11.83 -21.42
N ILE A 140 -0.11 -10.81 -22.21
CA ILE A 140 1.14 -10.05 -22.03
C ILE A 140 0.98 -9.01 -20.91
N THR A 141 -0.19 -8.39 -20.80
CA THR A 141 -0.44 -7.25 -19.91
C THR A 141 -0.98 -7.64 -18.54
N ALA A 142 -1.70 -8.76 -18.41
CA ALA A 142 -2.32 -9.19 -17.16
C ALA A 142 -1.32 -9.31 -15.98
N PRO A 143 -0.11 -9.88 -16.14
CA PRO A 143 0.88 -9.94 -15.04
C PRO A 143 1.42 -8.57 -14.60
N SER A 144 1.21 -7.52 -15.39
CA SER A 144 1.67 -6.14 -15.12
C SER A 144 0.51 -5.13 -15.19
N ILE A 145 -0.73 -5.56 -14.92
CA ILE A 145 -1.91 -4.72 -15.14
C ILE A 145 -1.96 -3.49 -14.20
N ASN A 146 -1.20 -3.51 -13.11
CA ASN A 146 -1.03 -2.36 -12.22
C ASN A 146 -0.33 -1.17 -12.91
N GLU A 147 0.40 -1.41 -14.00
CA GLU A 147 1.07 -0.37 -14.76
C GLU A 147 0.10 0.35 -15.71
N PRO A 148 -0.03 1.69 -15.66
CA PRO A 148 -0.97 2.46 -16.49
C PRO A 148 -0.81 2.24 -18.00
N HIS A 149 0.41 1.93 -18.44
CA HIS A 149 0.71 1.64 -19.84
C HIS A 149 0.13 0.29 -20.29
N CYS A 150 0.09 -0.72 -19.41
CA CYS A 150 -0.51 -2.02 -19.70
C CYS A 150 -2.04 -1.90 -19.76
N GLN A 151 -2.64 -1.13 -18.85
CA GLN A 151 -4.08 -0.82 -18.86
C GLN A 151 -4.47 -0.12 -20.17
N SER A 152 -3.75 0.92 -20.56
CA SER A 152 -4.00 1.66 -21.80
C SER A 152 -3.90 0.77 -23.03
N ALA A 153 -2.93 -0.16 -23.07
CA ALA A 153 -2.73 -1.08 -24.18
C ALA A 153 -3.87 -2.11 -24.31
N LEU A 154 -4.42 -2.59 -23.20
CA LEU A 154 -5.52 -3.54 -23.18
C LEU A 154 -6.87 -2.87 -23.48
N SER A 155 -7.10 -1.66 -22.97
CA SER A 155 -8.28 -0.84 -23.32
C SER A 155 -8.32 -0.51 -24.81
N ALA A 156 -7.18 -0.11 -25.40
CA ALA A 156 -7.10 0.13 -26.84
C ALA A 156 -7.38 -1.15 -27.66
N ALA A 157 -6.99 -2.32 -27.17
CA ALA A 157 -7.33 -3.58 -27.81
C ALA A 157 -8.85 -3.86 -27.75
N CYS A 158 -9.50 -3.57 -26.62
CA CYS A 158 -10.95 -3.69 -26.45
C CYS A 158 -11.72 -2.74 -27.39
N GLU A 159 -11.29 -1.49 -27.50
CA GLU A 159 -11.87 -0.51 -28.43
C GLU A 159 -11.74 -0.95 -29.89
N ASN A 160 -10.57 -1.49 -30.26
CA ASN A 160 -10.33 -2.03 -31.61
C ASN A 160 -11.27 -3.21 -31.94
N LEU A 161 -11.50 -4.12 -31.00
CA LEU A 161 -12.44 -5.23 -31.20
C LEU A 161 -13.88 -4.73 -31.28
N SER A 162 -14.27 -3.80 -30.41
CA SER A 162 -15.60 -3.15 -30.44
C SER A 162 -15.89 -2.50 -31.80
N SER A 163 -14.96 -1.68 -32.30
CA SER A 163 -15.06 -1.02 -33.60
C SER A 163 -15.14 -2.02 -34.76
N THR A 164 -14.36 -3.09 -34.71
CA THR A 164 -14.36 -4.15 -35.74
C THR A 164 -15.68 -4.96 -35.72
N ALA A 165 -16.22 -5.25 -34.53
CA ALA A 165 -17.50 -5.92 -34.38
C ALA A 165 -18.67 -5.04 -34.87
N GLN A 166 -18.64 -3.73 -34.58
CA GLN A 166 -19.60 -2.77 -35.14
C GLN A 166 -19.55 -2.71 -36.66
N HIS A 167 -18.34 -2.73 -37.24
CA HIS A 167 -18.17 -2.79 -38.70
C HIS A 167 -18.76 -4.09 -39.27
N LEU A 168 -18.52 -5.25 -38.64
CA LEU A 168 -19.11 -6.53 -39.07
C LEU A 168 -20.65 -6.45 -39.10
N ILE A 169 -21.27 -5.90 -38.05
CA ILE A 169 -22.73 -5.73 -37.98
C ILE A 169 -23.22 -4.76 -39.06
N ALA A 170 -22.50 -3.67 -39.31
CA ALA A 170 -22.83 -2.71 -40.36
C ALA A 170 -22.76 -3.35 -41.76
N THR A 171 -21.78 -4.23 -42.01
CA THR A 171 -21.69 -5.02 -43.25
C THR A 171 -22.86 -6.00 -43.39
N CYS A 172 -23.34 -6.60 -42.30
CA CYS A 172 -24.50 -7.49 -42.31
C CYS A 172 -25.82 -6.74 -42.55
N LYS A 173 -25.97 -5.49 -42.10
CA LYS A 173 -27.23 -4.72 -42.11
C LYS A 173 -27.97 -4.72 -43.46
N PRO A 174 -27.37 -4.36 -44.61
CA PRO A 174 -28.06 -4.37 -45.91
C PRO A 174 -28.45 -5.78 -46.40
N MET A 175 -27.97 -6.84 -45.76
CA MET A 175 -28.28 -8.23 -46.12
C MET A 175 -29.51 -8.77 -45.37
N VAL A 176 -29.87 -8.17 -44.24
CA VAL A 176 -31.00 -8.60 -43.38
C VAL A 176 -32.27 -7.75 -43.55
N GLU A 177 -32.21 -6.64 -44.30
CA GLU A 177 -33.36 -5.74 -44.57
C GLU A 177 -34.51 -6.39 -45.38
N ASP A 178 -34.29 -7.55 -46.01
CA ASP A 178 -35.34 -8.32 -46.68
C ASP A 178 -36.27 -9.01 -45.66
N SER A 179 -37.59 -8.91 -45.88
CA SER A 179 -38.65 -9.32 -44.93
C SER A 179 -38.61 -10.79 -44.47
N GLY A 180 -37.85 -11.66 -45.13
CA GLY A 180 -37.64 -13.07 -44.75
C GLY A 180 -36.45 -13.32 -43.82
N ARG A 181 -35.65 -12.29 -43.49
CA ARG A 181 -34.35 -12.44 -42.81
C ARG A 181 -34.25 -11.72 -41.45
N HIS A 182 -35.35 -11.16 -40.94
CA HIS A 182 -35.41 -10.52 -39.62
C HIS A 182 -34.95 -11.43 -38.46
N TYR A 183 -35.08 -12.75 -38.58
CA TYR A 183 -34.55 -13.69 -37.58
C TYR A 183 -33.01 -13.59 -37.42
N TYR A 184 -32.28 -13.36 -38.51
CA TYR A 184 -30.83 -13.18 -38.48
C TYR A 184 -30.45 -11.82 -37.92
N GLU A 185 -31.23 -10.77 -38.23
CA GLU A 185 -31.06 -9.43 -37.67
C GLU A 185 -31.10 -9.45 -36.14
N GLN A 186 -32.12 -10.10 -35.57
CA GLN A 186 -32.29 -10.19 -34.13
C GLN A 186 -31.16 -11.01 -33.47
N ARG A 187 -30.77 -12.16 -34.04
CA ARG A 187 -29.66 -12.97 -33.51
C ARG A 187 -28.30 -12.27 -33.59
N LEU A 188 -28.04 -11.52 -34.65
CA LEU A 188 -26.82 -10.70 -34.79
C LEU A 188 -26.78 -9.60 -33.72
N ALA A 189 -27.91 -8.93 -33.48
CA ALA A 189 -28.03 -7.93 -32.43
C ALA A 189 -27.81 -8.52 -31.03
N ASP A 190 -28.41 -9.68 -30.73
CA ASP A 190 -28.24 -10.37 -29.44
C ASP A 190 -26.78 -10.75 -29.20
N LYS A 191 -26.10 -11.33 -30.20
CA LYS A 191 -24.68 -11.71 -30.09
C LYS A 191 -23.74 -10.51 -30.04
N ALA A 192 -24.07 -9.43 -30.72
CA ALA A 192 -23.36 -8.17 -30.60
C ALA A 192 -23.46 -7.57 -29.19
N MET A 193 -24.66 -7.61 -28.60
CA MET A 193 -24.88 -7.13 -27.24
C MET A 193 -24.16 -8.00 -26.20
N GLU A 194 -24.17 -9.32 -26.37
CA GLU A 194 -23.42 -10.24 -25.52
C GLU A 194 -21.90 -9.95 -25.55
N LEU A 195 -21.36 -9.63 -26.73
CA LEU A 195 -19.95 -9.25 -26.93
C LEU A 195 -19.64 -7.88 -26.32
N ALA A 196 -20.50 -6.88 -26.51
CA ALA A 196 -20.36 -5.55 -25.91
C ALA A 196 -20.33 -5.63 -24.38
N ASN A 197 -21.23 -6.39 -23.77
CA ASN A 197 -21.24 -6.62 -22.32
C ASN A 197 -19.94 -7.31 -21.83
N ALA A 198 -19.35 -8.19 -22.64
CA ALA A 198 -18.08 -8.82 -22.28
C ALA A 198 -16.89 -7.85 -22.40
N LEU A 199 -16.92 -6.95 -23.40
CA LEU A 199 -15.93 -5.88 -23.55
C LEU A 199 -15.98 -4.90 -22.39
N ASP A 200 -17.18 -4.53 -21.94
CA ASP A 200 -17.38 -3.64 -20.79
C ASP A 200 -16.83 -4.26 -19.50
N LYS A 201 -17.07 -5.56 -19.29
CA LYS A 201 -16.52 -6.30 -18.14
C LYS A 201 -15.00 -6.35 -18.14
N LEU A 202 -14.39 -6.68 -19.29
CA LEU A 202 -12.93 -6.70 -19.41
C LEU A 202 -12.34 -5.30 -19.20
N THR A 203 -12.97 -4.28 -19.78
CA THR A 203 -12.53 -2.87 -19.62
C THR A 203 -12.65 -2.41 -18.16
N ALA A 204 -13.71 -2.83 -17.45
CA ALA A 204 -13.86 -2.56 -16.03
C ALA A 204 -12.76 -3.25 -15.19
N ALA A 205 -12.44 -4.51 -15.49
CA ALA A 205 -11.39 -5.26 -14.80
C ALA A 205 -9.97 -4.71 -15.06
N THR A 206 -9.76 -3.99 -16.17
CA THR A 206 -8.47 -3.33 -16.46
C THR A 206 -8.24 -2.04 -15.70
N ASP A 207 -9.29 -1.44 -15.14
CA ASP A 207 -9.19 -0.23 -14.34
C ASP A 207 -8.91 -0.62 -12.89
N VAL A 208 -7.66 -1.00 -12.59
CA VAL A 208 -7.24 -1.44 -11.25
C VAL A 208 -7.43 -0.34 -10.19
N ASN A 209 -7.49 0.93 -10.62
CA ASN A 209 -7.85 2.06 -9.76
C ASN A 209 -9.35 2.10 -9.39
N ARG A 210 -10.18 1.34 -10.09
CA ARG A 210 -11.60 1.16 -9.78
C ARG A 210 -11.83 0.06 -8.75
N GLU A 211 -10.96 -0.95 -8.68
CA GLU A 211 -11.03 -2.04 -7.68
C GLU A 211 -10.39 -1.69 -6.32
N ASN A 212 -9.53 -0.66 -6.28
CA ASN A 212 -9.20 0.04 -5.03
C ASN A 212 -10.36 0.93 -4.51
N ASN A 213 -11.47 1.03 -5.25
CA ASN A 213 -12.76 1.35 -4.67
C ASN A 213 -13.48 0.03 -4.38
N THR A 214 -13.34 -0.41 -3.14
CA THR A 214 -14.32 -1.22 -2.41
C THR A 214 -15.70 -0.54 -2.40
N ASP A 215 -16.29 -0.20 -3.55
CA ASP A 215 -17.54 0.56 -3.64
C ASP A 215 -18.76 -0.36 -3.82
N ASP A 216 -18.57 -1.63 -4.17
CA ASP A 216 -19.67 -2.58 -4.30
C ASP A 216 -20.00 -3.34 -3.00
N GLN A 217 -19.28 -3.05 -1.90
CA GLN A 217 -19.51 -3.68 -0.58
C GLN A 217 -19.75 -2.70 0.58
N LEU A 218 -19.68 -1.37 0.36
CA LEU A 218 -19.87 -0.38 1.43
C LEU A 218 -21.30 0.17 1.44
N ASP A 219 -21.88 0.30 2.62
CA ASP A 219 -23.19 0.92 2.83
C ASP A 219 -23.15 2.42 2.42
N GLU A 220 -24.28 2.99 2.00
CA GLU A 220 -24.38 4.40 1.54
C GLU A 220 -23.80 5.43 2.53
N GLU A 221 -23.83 5.12 3.82
CA GLU A 221 -23.27 5.95 4.90
C GLU A 221 -21.73 5.97 4.89
N GLN A 222 -21.09 4.84 4.59
CA GLN A 222 -19.63 4.71 4.49
C GLN A 222 -19.10 5.40 3.23
N LYS A 223 -19.83 5.31 2.10
CA LYS A 223 -19.56 6.06 0.88
C LYS A 223 -19.63 7.57 1.10
N SER A 224 -20.69 8.03 1.76
CA SER A 224 -20.84 9.45 2.14
C SER A 224 -19.69 9.92 3.04
N GLY A 225 -19.29 9.09 4.01
CA GLY A 225 -18.14 9.33 4.88
C GLY A 225 -16.84 9.50 4.10
N ARG A 226 -16.52 8.58 3.18
CA ARG A 226 -15.29 8.60 2.38
C ARG A 226 -15.20 9.83 1.48
N ILE A 227 -16.30 10.20 0.83
CA ILE A 227 -16.36 11.41 -0.02
C ILE A 227 -16.15 12.67 0.82
N LYS A 228 -16.80 12.78 1.98
CA LYS A 228 -16.62 13.91 2.91
C LYS A 228 -15.17 14.00 3.39
N PHE A 229 -14.60 12.86 3.81
CA PHE A 229 -13.21 12.79 4.25
C PHE A 229 -12.24 13.26 3.17
N LYS A 230 -12.35 12.75 1.94
CA LYS A 230 -11.47 13.17 0.82
C LYS A 230 -11.60 14.66 0.51
N ALA A 231 -12.82 15.21 0.56
CA ALA A 231 -13.07 16.63 0.37
C ALA A 231 -12.43 17.48 1.47
N THR A 232 -12.56 17.06 2.74
CA THR A 232 -11.95 17.74 3.89
C THR A 232 -10.44 17.63 3.87
N LEU A 233 -9.87 16.45 3.61
CA LEU A 233 -8.43 16.23 3.47
C LEU A 233 -7.83 17.13 2.38
N SER A 234 -8.51 17.25 1.23
CA SER A 234 -8.13 18.17 0.16
C SER A 234 -8.14 19.64 0.63
N ARG A 235 -9.13 20.02 1.45
CA ARG A 235 -9.19 21.36 2.05
C ARG A 235 -8.06 21.58 3.04
N THR A 236 -7.77 20.62 3.91
CA THR A 236 -6.68 20.67 4.87
C THR A 236 -5.34 20.83 4.17
N LYS A 237 -5.05 20.06 3.12
CA LYS A 237 -3.84 20.22 2.31
C LYS A 237 -3.72 21.62 1.69
N ARG A 238 -4.82 22.21 1.20
CA ARG A 238 -4.82 23.60 0.71
C ARG A 238 -4.54 24.59 1.83
N THR A 239 -5.14 24.40 3.01
CA THR A 239 -4.86 25.24 4.18
C THR A 239 -3.40 25.16 4.60
N ILE A 240 -2.78 23.97 4.56
CA ILE A 240 -1.36 23.79 4.84
C ILE A 240 -0.50 24.55 3.82
N SER A 241 -0.78 24.41 2.53
CA SER A 241 -0.01 25.12 1.50
C SER A 241 -0.19 26.63 1.52
N GLU A 242 -1.37 27.11 1.91
CA GLU A 242 -1.57 28.54 2.15
C GLU A 242 -0.79 29.02 3.39
N ALA A 243 -0.78 28.24 4.47
CA ALA A 243 0.01 28.50 5.67
C ALA A 243 1.53 28.50 5.38
N GLU A 244 2.02 27.55 4.58
CA GLU A 244 3.41 27.50 4.11
C GLU A 244 3.79 28.74 3.30
N LYS A 245 2.90 29.18 2.42
CA LYS A 245 3.10 30.38 1.60
C LYS A 245 3.08 31.65 2.46
N GLN A 246 2.18 31.71 3.44
CA GLN A 246 2.17 32.80 4.41
C GLN A 246 3.52 32.89 5.12
N LEU A 247 4.09 31.79 5.62
CA LEU A 247 5.42 31.79 6.21
C LEU A 247 6.56 32.21 5.25
N GLN A 248 6.32 32.27 3.93
CA GLN A 248 7.28 32.81 2.95
C GLN A 248 7.12 34.31 2.66
N GLU A 249 5.99 34.90 3.04
CA GLU A 249 5.72 36.32 2.80
C GLU A 249 6.27 37.17 3.96
N ASP A 250 7.22 38.05 3.63
CA ASP A 250 7.72 39.12 4.50
C ASP A 250 6.57 40.07 4.86
N ASN A 251 5.89 39.81 5.98
CA ASN A 251 4.82 40.68 6.44
C ASN A 251 5.33 41.62 7.55
N ASN A 252 5.47 42.89 7.18
CA ASN A 252 5.70 44.04 8.07
C ASN A 252 4.44 44.47 8.86
N ASN A 253 3.47 43.57 9.10
CA ASN A 253 2.24 43.93 9.80
C ASN A 253 2.46 43.91 11.32
N ASN A 254 2.60 45.13 11.87
CA ASN A 254 2.78 45.46 13.27
C ASN A 254 1.47 45.39 14.07
N ASP A 255 0.86 44.22 14.19
CA ASP A 255 -0.30 44.01 15.09
C ASP A 255 0.07 43.05 16.23
N LEU A 256 1.27 43.23 16.81
CA LEU A 256 1.61 42.61 18.08
C LEU A 256 0.62 43.11 19.13
N GLN A 257 -0.22 42.21 19.65
CA GLN A 257 -1.00 42.52 20.84
C GLN A 257 -0.02 42.89 21.96
N GLU A 258 -0.20 44.07 22.57
CA GLU A 258 0.72 44.74 23.52
C GLU A 258 1.08 43.93 24.80
N HIS A 259 0.74 42.64 24.90
CA HIS A 259 0.84 41.85 26.12
C HIS A 259 1.43 40.43 26.01
N GLU A 260 1.90 39.97 24.85
CA GLU A 260 2.51 38.63 24.73
C GLU A 260 4.03 38.68 24.88
N ASN A 261 4.59 37.90 25.82
CA ASN A 261 6.04 37.70 25.92
C ASN A 261 6.48 36.41 25.18
N ALA A 262 7.76 36.35 24.79
CA ALA A 262 8.30 35.24 23.99
C ALA A 262 8.07 33.86 24.65
N ASP A 263 8.21 33.76 25.97
CA ASP A 263 8.02 32.50 26.69
C ASP A 263 6.56 32.02 26.64
N SER A 264 5.58 32.93 26.71
CA SER A 264 4.16 32.59 26.57
C SER A 264 3.82 32.08 25.17
N LEU A 265 4.44 32.64 24.13
CA LEU A 265 4.27 32.19 22.74
C LEU A 265 4.95 30.84 22.50
N LYS A 266 6.15 30.62 23.04
CA LYS A 266 6.83 29.31 22.99
C LYS A 266 5.98 28.23 23.67
N LEU A 267 5.35 28.55 24.81
CA LEU A 267 4.43 27.62 25.48
C LEU A 267 3.16 27.34 24.66
N LYS A 268 2.56 28.37 24.03
CA LYS A 268 1.40 28.18 23.14
C LYS A 268 1.74 27.33 21.91
N LEU A 269 2.88 27.58 21.28
CA LEU A 269 3.38 26.78 20.16
C LEU A 269 3.63 25.35 20.59
N PHE A 270 4.25 25.12 21.74
CA PHE A 270 4.43 23.79 22.31
C PHE A 270 3.09 23.05 22.47
N GLN A 271 2.08 23.69 23.06
CA GLN A 271 0.74 23.11 23.24
C GLN A 271 0.04 22.83 21.90
N LYS A 272 0.16 23.74 20.93
CA LYS A 272 -0.43 23.56 19.59
C LYS A 272 0.26 22.43 18.81
N ILE A 273 1.57 22.27 18.94
CA ILE A 273 2.31 21.14 18.34
C ILE A 273 1.98 19.81 19.04
N ALA A 274 1.80 19.82 20.37
CA ALA A 274 1.29 18.66 21.08
C ALA A 274 -0.08 18.22 20.54
N HIS A 275 -0.99 19.18 20.35
CA HIS A 275 -2.28 18.91 19.75
C HIS A 275 -2.14 18.42 18.29
N LEU A 276 -1.21 18.99 17.52
CA LEU A 276 -0.88 18.53 16.17
C LEU A 276 -0.42 17.07 16.15
N ASN A 277 0.47 16.68 17.07
CA ASN A 277 0.94 15.29 17.22
C ASN A 277 -0.20 14.33 17.56
N ALA A 278 -1.11 14.73 18.44
CA ALA A 278 -2.29 13.93 18.78
C ALA A 278 -3.21 13.74 17.57
N LEU A 279 -3.46 14.81 16.80
CA LEU A 279 -4.29 14.75 15.59
C LEU A 279 -3.66 13.85 14.53
N ILE A 280 -2.36 14.02 14.26
CA ILE A 280 -1.64 13.18 13.32
C ILE A 280 -1.68 11.72 13.77
N SER A 281 -1.39 11.43 15.03
CA SER A 281 -1.46 10.07 15.58
C SER A 281 -2.86 9.47 15.48
N SER A 282 -3.92 10.27 15.73
CA SER A 282 -5.31 9.81 15.60
C SER A 282 -5.69 9.47 14.16
N MET A 283 -5.04 10.09 13.17
CA MET A 283 -5.24 9.75 11.75
C MET A 283 -4.59 8.41 11.37
N LEU A 284 -3.60 7.94 12.13
CA LEU A 284 -2.90 6.68 11.87
C LEU A 284 -3.65 5.46 12.41
N LEU A 285 -4.52 5.63 13.41
CA LEU A 285 -5.30 4.52 13.96
C LEU A 285 -6.42 4.09 12.98
N PRO A 286 -6.51 2.81 12.59
CA PRO A 286 -7.68 2.23 11.96
C PRO A 286 -8.71 1.82 13.02
N GLY A 287 -10.00 1.94 12.69
CA GLY A 287 -11.02 1.06 13.24
C GLY A 287 -11.52 1.34 14.66
N LEU A 288 -12.04 2.54 14.94
CA LEU A 288 -13.11 2.64 15.94
C LEU A 288 -14.45 2.59 15.20
N ASP A 289 -14.87 1.35 14.86
CA ASP A 289 -16.16 0.92 14.29
C ASP A 289 -16.76 1.73 13.12
N THR A 290 -16.75 1.15 11.91
CA THR A 290 -17.63 1.42 10.72
C THR A 290 -17.98 2.87 10.32
N SER A 291 -17.34 3.87 10.94
CA SER A 291 -17.55 5.32 10.86
C SER A 291 -16.20 6.04 10.68
N ASP A 292 -15.11 5.34 10.37
CA ASP A 292 -13.71 5.82 10.47
C ASP A 292 -13.38 7.08 9.66
N HIS A 293 -14.11 7.33 8.59
CA HIS A 293 -13.98 8.59 7.88
C HIS A 293 -14.39 9.79 8.73
N ASN A 294 -15.30 9.66 9.71
CA ASN A 294 -15.73 10.76 10.58
C ASN A 294 -14.64 11.19 11.57
N ALA A 295 -13.97 10.25 12.25
CA ALA A 295 -12.89 10.57 13.19
C ALA A 295 -11.68 11.19 12.47
N ARG A 296 -11.28 10.60 11.34
CA ARG A 296 -10.23 11.18 10.46
C ARG A 296 -10.66 12.53 9.87
N ASN A 297 -11.93 12.70 9.53
CA ASN A 297 -12.47 13.97 9.04
C ASN A 297 -12.52 15.06 10.12
N GLU A 298 -12.85 14.71 11.37
CA GLU A 298 -12.80 15.61 12.52
C GLU A 298 -11.35 16.04 12.80
N ALA A 299 -10.40 15.11 12.71
CA ALA A 299 -8.97 15.40 12.82
C ALA A 299 -8.54 16.39 11.72
N CYS A 300 -8.87 16.13 10.45
CA CYS A 300 -8.57 17.05 9.33
C CYS A 300 -9.23 18.42 9.48
N THR A 301 -10.46 18.48 10.00
CA THR A 301 -11.18 19.74 10.27
C THR A 301 -10.47 20.54 11.35
N THR A 302 -10.03 19.87 12.43
CA THR A 302 -9.29 20.49 13.53
C THR A 302 -7.91 20.95 13.06
N LEU A 303 -7.20 20.16 12.25
CA LEU A 303 -5.95 20.55 11.60
C LEU A 303 -6.11 21.84 10.78
N SER A 304 -7.16 21.94 9.97
CA SER A 304 -7.46 23.15 9.19
C SER A 304 -7.65 24.40 10.05
N ASN A 305 -8.09 24.27 11.30
CA ASN A 305 -8.27 25.39 12.21
C ASN A 305 -7.02 25.69 13.06
N LEU A 306 -6.22 24.66 13.37
CA LEU A 306 -5.05 24.75 14.23
C LEU A 306 -3.84 25.33 13.49
N ILE A 307 -3.61 24.92 12.24
CA ILE A 307 -2.43 25.28 11.45
C ILE A 307 -2.30 26.80 11.23
N PRO A 308 -3.36 27.55 10.87
CA PRO A 308 -3.29 29.01 10.78
C PRO A 308 -2.88 29.67 12.10
N GLN A 309 -3.30 29.11 13.24
CA GLN A 309 -2.95 29.65 14.56
C GLN A 309 -1.51 29.32 14.95
N ILE A 310 -0.93 28.22 14.47
CA ILE A 310 0.51 27.91 14.63
C ILE A 310 1.33 28.91 13.84
N VAL A 311 0.94 29.19 12.59
CA VAL A 311 1.61 30.20 11.73
C VAL A 311 1.58 31.58 12.37
N GLN A 312 0.44 32.00 12.92
CA GLN A 312 0.32 33.31 13.57
C GLN A 312 1.23 33.43 14.78
N ASP A 313 1.21 32.44 15.69
CA ASP A 313 2.06 32.46 16.89
C ASP A 313 3.56 32.39 16.52
N ALA A 314 3.92 31.64 15.48
CA ALA A 314 5.28 31.53 14.97
C ALA A 314 5.82 32.89 14.49
N ARG A 315 5.01 33.62 13.72
CA ARG A 315 5.35 34.98 13.26
C ARG A 315 5.46 35.97 14.41
N ASN A 316 4.52 35.92 15.36
CA ASN A 316 4.58 36.79 16.54
C ASN A 316 5.87 36.53 17.35
N LEU A 317 6.27 35.25 17.46
CA LEU A 317 7.51 34.87 18.14
C LEU A 317 8.75 35.36 17.38
N GLU A 318 8.77 35.22 16.05
CA GLU A 318 9.85 35.73 15.20
C GLU A 318 10.02 37.24 15.35
N GLN A 319 8.91 38.01 15.36
CA GLN A 319 8.96 39.46 15.54
C GLN A 319 9.54 39.88 16.91
N LEU A 320 9.34 39.06 17.95
CA LEU A 320 9.80 39.36 19.30
C LEU A 320 11.25 38.94 19.58
N VAL A 321 11.71 37.83 18.97
CA VAL A 321 13.01 37.20 19.31
C VAL A 321 13.99 37.16 18.14
N GLY A 322 13.53 37.38 16.91
CA GLY A 322 14.36 37.28 15.70
C GLY A 322 14.82 35.86 15.38
N GLU A 323 14.14 34.83 15.90
CA GLU A 323 14.50 33.42 15.74
C GLU A 323 14.05 32.86 14.37
N GLU A 324 14.63 33.34 13.26
CA GLU A 324 14.46 32.78 11.90
C GLU A 324 14.55 31.23 11.81
N PRO A 325 15.43 30.54 12.59
CA PRO A 325 15.52 29.07 12.56
C PRO A 325 14.22 28.39 12.99
N ILE A 326 13.47 28.97 13.95
CA ILE A 326 12.22 28.37 14.45
C ILE A 326 11.13 28.44 13.37
N LEU A 327 11.11 29.51 12.59
CA LEU A 327 10.16 29.65 11.48
C LEU A 327 10.45 28.64 10.37
N CYS A 328 11.73 28.41 10.06
CA CYS A 328 12.15 27.34 9.16
C CYS A 328 11.73 25.95 9.66
N ASP A 329 11.94 25.65 10.95
CA ASP A 329 11.57 24.37 11.56
C ASP A 329 10.04 24.16 11.56
N ILE A 330 9.26 25.20 11.86
CA ILE A 330 7.79 25.16 11.78
C ILE A 330 7.33 24.93 10.33
N LYS A 331 7.95 25.58 9.36
CA LYS A 331 7.64 25.38 7.95
C LYS A 331 7.91 23.93 7.52
N LEU A 332 9.05 23.37 7.94
CA LEU A 332 9.39 21.99 7.66
C LEU A 332 8.38 21.02 8.31
N LEU A 333 7.97 21.30 9.55
CA LEU A 333 6.93 20.54 10.23
C LEU A 333 5.59 20.56 9.47
N LEU A 334 5.16 21.71 8.95
CA LEU A 334 3.96 21.83 8.13
C LEU A 334 4.07 21.05 6.81
N CYS A 335 5.25 21.07 6.17
CA CYS A 335 5.53 20.26 5.00
C CYS A 335 5.38 18.76 5.30
N LYS A 336 5.96 18.29 6.41
CA LYS A 336 5.78 16.90 6.87
C LYS A 336 4.35 16.56 7.25
N THR A 337 3.60 17.50 7.81
CA THR A 337 2.16 17.36 8.08
C THR A 337 1.38 17.12 6.77
N LYS A 338 1.75 17.82 5.70
CA LYS A 338 1.17 17.65 4.37
C LYS A 338 1.56 16.32 3.72
N ASP A 339 2.80 15.87 3.91
CA ASP A 339 3.26 14.55 3.45
C ASP A 339 2.41 13.45 4.10
N VAL A 340 2.18 13.51 5.41
CA VAL A 340 1.26 12.60 6.12
C VAL A 340 -0.16 12.67 5.55
N CYS A 341 -0.71 13.87 5.33
CA CYS A 341 -2.04 14.01 4.72
C CYS A 341 -2.11 13.41 3.30
N SER A 342 -1.00 13.40 2.56
CA SER A 342 -0.92 12.84 1.22
C SER A 342 -0.78 11.31 1.27
N ALA A 343 -0.01 10.79 2.22
CA ALA A 343 0.10 9.36 2.48
C ALA A 343 -1.25 8.74 2.86
N VAL A 344 -2.01 9.42 3.74
CA VAL A 344 -3.35 8.98 4.17
C VAL A 344 -4.36 8.96 3.01
N GLU A 345 -4.17 9.78 1.97
CA GLU A 345 -5.02 9.74 0.77
C GLU A 345 -4.79 8.47 -0.06
N ASN A 346 -3.55 7.98 -0.10
CA ASN A 346 -3.16 6.82 -0.91
C ASN A 346 -3.53 5.48 -0.25
N SER A 347 -3.91 5.48 1.04
CA SER A 347 -4.34 4.29 1.80
C SER A 347 -3.31 3.16 1.83
N ASP A 348 -2.02 3.48 1.73
CA ASP A 348 -0.92 2.54 1.89
C ASP A 348 -0.32 2.72 3.29
N ASP A 349 -0.51 1.74 4.16
CA ASP A 349 -0.10 1.80 5.56
C ASP A 349 1.42 1.97 5.71
N MET A 350 2.23 1.39 4.82
CA MET A 350 3.69 1.57 4.87
C MET A 350 4.06 3.03 4.59
N ILE A 351 3.45 3.66 3.58
CA ILE A 351 3.71 5.07 3.23
C ILE A 351 3.22 6.00 4.34
N ILE A 352 2.07 5.67 4.95
CA ILE A 352 1.50 6.43 6.08
C ILE A 352 2.44 6.40 7.28
N GLN A 353 2.98 5.22 7.62
CA GLN A 353 3.90 5.06 8.75
C GLN A 353 5.23 5.78 8.51
N ASP A 354 5.80 5.68 7.31
CA ASP A 354 7.04 6.38 6.97
C ASP A 354 6.89 7.90 7.04
N ALA A 355 5.80 8.45 6.47
CA ALA A 355 5.49 9.87 6.54
C ALA A 355 5.28 10.34 8.00
N ALA A 356 4.62 9.52 8.82
CA ALA A 356 4.41 9.80 10.23
C ALA A 356 5.73 9.83 11.03
N ASN A 357 6.64 8.89 10.75
CA ASN A 357 7.96 8.85 11.38
C ASN A 357 8.78 10.10 11.03
N GLU A 358 8.81 10.50 9.76
CA GLU A 358 9.49 11.73 9.34
C GLU A 358 8.90 12.98 9.99
N TYR A 359 7.57 13.07 10.09
CA TYR A 359 6.89 14.14 10.83
C TYR A 359 7.31 14.13 12.32
N GLY A 360 7.36 12.97 12.96
CA GLY A 360 7.72 12.82 14.37
C GLY A 360 9.13 13.29 14.69
N GLU A 361 10.09 13.03 13.81
CA GLU A 361 11.47 13.52 13.97
C GLU A 361 11.55 15.05 13.96
N GLU A 362 10.84 15.72 13.04
CA GLU A 362 10.80 17.19 12.98
C GLU A 362 10.04 17.79 14.16
N ALA A 363 8.92 17.18 14.57
CA ALA A 363 8.17 17.61 15.74
C ALA A 363 9.03 17.56 17.01
N ARG A 364 9.81 16.48 17.19
CA ARG A 364 10.67 16.29 18.37
C ARG A 364 11.79 17.33 18.44
N LYS A 365 12.42 17.65 17.31
CA LYS A 365 13.43 18.73 17.24
C LYS A 365 12.85 20.06 17.69
N LEU A 366 11.66 20.40 17.21
CA LEU A 366 11.01 21.67 17.53
C LEU A 366 10.53 21.73 18.99
N LEU A 367 9.97 20.64 19.51
CA LEU A 367 9.59 20.54 20.92
C LEU A 367 10.80 20.64 21.86
N TYR A 368 11.95 20.10 21.46
CA TYR A 368 13.22 20.26 22.18
C TYR A 368 13.67 21.73 22.25
N ILE A 369 13.43 22.51 21.19
CA ILE A 369 13.73 23.96 21.18
C ILE A 369 12.84 24.70 22.19
N PHE A 370 11.55 24.34 22.28
CA PHE A 370 10.59 25.02 23.16
C PHE A 370 10.68 24.62 24.64
N ASN A 371 11.16 23.41 24.96
CA ASN A 371 11.09 22.86 26.32
C ASN A 371 12.41 22.92 27.13
N ARG A 372 13.24 23.97 26.95
CA ARG A 372 14.58 24.07 27.57
C ARG A 372 14.61 24.10 29.12
N GLY A 373 13.47 24.31 29.78
CA GLY A 373 13.35 24.56 31.22
C GLY A 373 13.28 23.34 32.14
N ASP A 374 12.67 22.23 31.71
CA ASP A 374 12.27 21.12 32.61
C ASP A 374 12.84 19.76 32.15
N ARG A 375 14.16 19.74 31.96
CA ARG A 375 14.90 18.73 31.18
C ARG A 375 14.97 17.32 31.77
N ASN A 376 14.86 17.13 33.08
CA ASN A 376 15.12 15.81 33.68
C ASN A 376 13.85 14.94 33.77
N ILE A 377 12.73 15.47 34.27
CA ILE A 377 11.51 14.68 34.51
C ILE A 377 10.75 14.34 33.20
N VAL A 378 10.82 15.21 32.19
CA VAL A 378 10.08 15.04 30.93
C VAL A 378 10.72 13.96 30.05
N VAL A 379 12.06 13.85 30.07
CA VAL A 379 12.81 12.89 29.26
C VAL A 379 12.65 11.45 29.78
N ASP A 380 12.53 11.27 31.10
CA ASP A 380 12.38 9.93 31.70
C ASP A 380 11.01 9.32 31.39
N ARG A 381 9.95 10.13 31.42
CA ARG A 381 8.60 9.67 31.06
C ARG A 381 8.44 9.44 29.56
N GLU A 382 9.03 10.28 28.71
CA GLU A 382 9.10 10.06 27.26
C GLU A 382 9.80 8.73 26.93
N ASN A 383 11.00 8.53 27.48
CA ASN A 383 11.77 7.31 27.27
C ASN A 383 11.04 6.06 27.79
N GLY A 384 10.39 6.16 28.95
CA GLY A 384 9.60 5.06 29.50
C GLY A 384 8.44 4.64 28.59
N VAL A 385 7.72 5.61 28.00
CA VAL A 385 6.62 5.32 27.05
C VAL A 385 7.16 4.65 25.78
N ILE A 386 8.26 5.16 25.20
CA ILE A 386 8.85 4.60 23.97
C ILE A 386 9.43 3.20 24.22
N GLU A 387 10.14 2.99 25.33
CA GLU A 387 10.72 1.70 25.69
C GLU A 387 9.63 0.65 25.92
N GLN A 388 8.57 1.02 26.65
CA GLN A 388 7.45 0.13 26.91
C GLN A 388 6.69 -0.22 25.62
N ALA A 389 6.46 0.74 24.71
CA ALA A 389 5.86 0.45 23.41
C ALA A 389 6.73 -0.50 22.57
N ARG A 390 8.06 -0.37 22.63
CA ARG A 390 8.99 -1.27 21.95
C ARG A 390 9.01 -2.67 22.56
N ASP A 391 8.93 -2.78 23.88
CA ASP A 391 8.78 -4.07 24.58
C ASP A 391 7.49 -4.78 24.15
N ILE A 392 6.39 -4.05 24.05
CA ILE A 392 5.12 -4.54 23.51
C ILE A 392 5.29 -5.04 22.08
N GLY A 393 5.92 -4.26 21.19
CA GLY A 393 6.19 -4.70 19.82
C GLY A 393 7.02 -5.99 19.75
N ASN A 394 8.05 -6.12 20.59
CA ASN A 394 8.86 -7.34 20.68
C ASN A 394 8.04 -8.54 21.19
N LYS A 395 7.18 -8.33 22.21
CA LYS A 395 6.28 -9.36 22.75
C LYS A 395 5.25 -9.80 21.71
N THR A 396 4.68 -8.87 20.94
CA THR A 396 3.80 -9.17 19.81
C THR A 396 4.52 -10.00 18.76
N SER A 397 5.73 -9.60 18.33
CA SER A 397 6.52 -10.37 17.36
C SER A 397 6.82 -11.79 17.86
N ASN A 398 7.18 -11.94 19.14
CA ASN A 398 7.40 -13.25 19.75
C ASN A 398 6.13 -14.11 19.84
N LEU A 399 4.95 -13.49 20.00
CA LEU A 399 3.66 -14.19 19.94
C LEU A 399 3.35 -14.63 18.51
N LEU A 400 3.51 -13.73 17.53
CA LEU A 400 3.23 -13.99 16.12
C LEU A 400 4.18 -15.03 15.51
N MET A 401 5.44 -15.12 15.95
CA MET A 401 6.34 -16.21 15.54
C MET A 401 5.80 -17.58 15.95
N ASP A 402 5.23 -17.71 17.16
CA ASP A 402 4.60 -18.96 17.58
C ASP A 402 3.26 -19.17 16.84
N VAL A 403 2.51 -18.12 16.53
CA VAL A 403 1.31 -18.27 15.70
C VAL A 403 1.68 -18.77 14.31
N ASN A 404 2.75 -18.25 13.68
CA ASN A 404 3.22 -18.70 12.37
C ASN A 404 3.74 -20.14 12.40
N GLU A 405 4.45 -20.53 13.47
CA GLU A 405 4.86 -21.94 13.62
C GLU A 405 3.62 -22.85 13.76
N LEU A 406 2.54 -22.38 14.38
CA LEU A 406 1.27 -23.14 14.42
C LEU A 406 0.63 -23.28 13.04
N THR A 407 0.64 -22.23 12.21
CA THR A 407 0.10 -22.28 10.84
C THR A 407 0.93 -23.18 9.93
N ASP A 408 2.25 -23.23 10.10
CA ASP A 408 3.14 -24.20 9.42
C ASP A 408 2.85 -25.65 9.82
N ILE A 409 2.39 -25.90 11.06
CA ILE A 409 2.04 -27.24 11.55
C ILE A 409 0.64 -27.68 11.10
N ILE A 410 -0.26 -26.72 10.88
CA ILE A 410 -1.66 -26.96 10.55
C ILE A 410 -1.90 -26.38 9.15
N THR A 411 -1.51 -27.10 8.11
CA THR A 411 -1.61 -26.61 6.72
C THR A 411 -2.93 -26.93 6.02
N GLU A 412 -3.76 -27.79 6.60
CA GLU A 412 -4.99 -28.31 5.96
C GLU A 412 -6.30 -27.75 6.56
N ASP A 413 -6.24 -26.89 7.58
CA ASP A 413 -7.44 -26.36 8.25
C ASP A 413 -7.82 -24.98 7.68
N PRO A 414 -9.06 -24.75 7.22
CA PRO A 414 -9.48 -23.45 6.67
C PRO A 414 -9.35 -22.30 7.67
N ARG A 415 -9.41 -22.58 8.98
CA ARG A 415 -9.25 -21.57 10.05
C ARG A 415 -7.83 -20.99 10.14
N VAL A 416 -6.87 -21.57 9.42
CA VAL A 416 -5.48 -21.08 9.36
C VAL A 416 -5.39 -19.78 8.59
N GLN A 417 -6.23 -19.58 7.57
CA GLN A 417 -6.32 -18.31 6.86
C GLN A 417 -6.87 -17.19 7.77
N ASP A 418 -7.89 -17.52 8.57
CA ASP A 418 -8.42 -16.58 9.58
C ASP A 418 -7.37 -16.25 10.65
N LEU A 419 -6.53 -17.23 11.02
CA LEU A 419 -5.43 -17.04 11.97
C LEU A 419 -4.31 -16.17 11.40
N ASP A 420 -3.94 -16.36 10.14
CA ASP A 420 -2.98 -15.50 9.43
C ASP A 420 -3.51 -14.06 9.34
N ALA A 421 -4.78 -13.87 8.99
CA ALA A 421 -5.41 -12.55 8.93
C ALA A 421 -5.44 -11.86 10.32
N ALA A 422 -5.83 -12.58 11.37
CA ALA A 422 -5.76 -12.07 12.74
C ALA A 422 -4.32 -11.74 13.18
N GLY A 423 -3.35 -12.53 12.71
CA GLY A 423 -1.92 -12.29 12.94
C GLY A 423 -1.41 -11.01 12.28
N VAL A 424 -1.81 -10.74 11.04
CA VAL A 424 -1.51 -9.50 10.31
C VAL A 424 -2.12 -8.30 11.04
N ASN A 425 -3.41 -8.35 11.38
CA ASN A 425 -4.09 -7.29 12.12
C ASN A 425 -3.40 -6.98 13.47
N CYS A 426 -2.90 -8.01 14.16
CA CYS A 426 -2.15 -7.83 15.40
C CYS A 426 -0.76 -7.21 15.19
N ALA A 427 -0.10 -7.50 14.07
CA ALA A 427 1.18 -6.88 13.70
C ALA A 427 1.00 -5.39 13.37
N ASP A 428 -0.04 -5.07 12.59
CA ASP A 428 -0.34 -3.69 12.18
C ASP A 428 -0.71 -2.83 13.38
N ALA A 429 -1.61 -3.32 14.25
CA ALA A 429 -1.98 -2.63 15.49
C ALA A 429 -0.77 -2.40 16.43
N ALA A 430 0.22 -3.31 16.43
CA ALA A 430 1.44 -3.13 17.21
C ALA A 430 2.39 -2.09 16.59
N GLN A 431 2.51 -2.08 15.27
CA GLN A 431 3.31 -1.08 14.56
C GLN A 431 2.70 0.33 14.75
N GLU A 432 1.39 0.45 14.67
CA GLU A 432 0.65 1.69 14.95
C GLU A 432 0.87 2.19 16.37
N LEU A 433 0.79 1.30 17.37
CA LEU A 433 1.04 1.67 18.76
C LEU A 433 2.46 2.20 18.96
N VAL A 434 3.46 1.58 18.32
CA VAL A 434 4.85 2.04 18.39
C VAL A 434 5.00 3.42 17.76
N THR A 435 4.45 3.64 16.58
CA THR A 435 4.50 4.96 15.92
C THR A 435 3.72 6.02 16.70
N CYS A 436 2.54 5.67 17.20
CA CYS A 436 1.73 6.52 18.07
C CYS A 436 2.54 6.95 19.31
N ALA A 437 3.15 6.00 20.00
CA ALA A 437 4.01 6.27 21.16
C ALA A 437 5.18 7.20 20.80
N GLN A 438 5.84 7.00 19.65
CA GLN A 438 6.96 7.86 19.20
C GLN A 438 6.55 9.30 18.92
N LEU A 439 5.32 9.52 18.42
CA LEU A 439 4.77 10.84 18.12
C LEU A 439 4.35 11.61 19.36
N ILE A 440 3.75 10.92 20.32
CA ILE A 440 3.10 11.56 21.47
C ILE A 440 3.92 11.52 22.76
N ALA A 441 4.90 10.63 22.88
CA ALA A 441 5.74 10.55 24.08
C ALA A 441 6.37 11.90 24.47
N PRO A 442 6.90 12.71 23.54
CA PRO A 442 7.44 14.05 23.85
C PRO A 442 6.40 15.03 24.42
N THR A 443 5.11 14.74 24.22
CA THR A 443 3.98 15.61 24.59
C THR A 443 2.91 14.88 25.41
N ILE A 444 3.28 13.80 26.09
CA ILE A 444 2.34 12.91 26.81
C ILE A 444 1.59 13.61 27.95
N LYS A 445 2.05 14.78 28.40
CA LYS A 445 1.33 15.64 29.34
C LYS A 445 0.04 16.23 28.74
N ASP A 446 -0.08 16.30 27.42
CA ASP A 446 -1.29 16.75 26.76
C ASP A 446 -2.40 15.68 26.85
N PRO A 447 -3.63 16.04 27.25
CA PRO A 447 -4.72 15.07 27.38
C PRO A 447 -5.15 14.42 26.06
N HIS A 448 -5.01 15.09 24.91
CA HIS A 448 -5.33 14.50 23.60
C HIS A 448 -4.32 13.40 23.26
N CYS A 449 -3.04 13.63 23.52
CA CYS A 449 -1.99 12.62 23.39
C CYS A 449 -2.30 11.36 24.21
N ARG A 450 -2.70 11.51 25.47
CA ARG A 450 -3.04 10.36 26.33
C ARG A 450 -4.25 9.58 25.84
N LYS A 451 -5.29 10.27 25.35
CA LYS A 451 -6.46 9.60 24.75
C LYS A 451 -6.09 8.76 23.54
N VAL A 452 -5.22 9.29 22.68
CA VAL A 452 -4.78 8.59 21.46
C VAL A 452 -3.89 7.39 21.82
N LEU A 453 -2.99 7.50 22.81
CA LEU A 453 -2.23 6.36 23.32
C LEU A 453 -3.14 5.23 23.84
N SER A 454 -4.16 5.62 24.61
CA SER A 454 -5.11 4.67 25.19
C SER A 454 -5.95 3.96 24.12
N ALA A 455 -6.36 4.69 23.08
CA ALA A 455 -7.03 4.11 21.92
C ALA A 455 -6.13 3.09 21.20
N ALA A 456 -4.86 3.43 20.96
CA ALA A 456 -3.88 2.52 20.35
C ALA A 456 -3.65 1.25 21.19
N CYS A 457 -3.53 1.40 22.53
CA CYS A 457 -3.41 0.27 23.45
C CYS A 457 -4.67 -0.62 23.42
N THR A 458 -5.85 -0.01 23.35
CA THR A 458 -7.14 -0.71 23.27
C THR A 458 -7.30 -1.46 21.95
N ASN A 459 -6.84 -0.88 20.84
CA ASN A 459 -6.85 -1.51 19.52
C ASN A 459 -6.00 -2.80 19.55
N LEU A 460 -4.72 -2.69 19.92
CA LEU A 460 -3.84 -3.86 19.99
C LEU A 460 -4.35 -4.91 21.00
N ALA A 461 -4.85 -4.49 22.16
CA ALA A 461 -5.43 -5.43 23.13
C ALA A 461 -6.64 -6.20 22.55
N SER A 462 -7.43 -5.56 21.70
CA SER A 462 -8.57 -6.20 21.02
C SER A 462 -8.08 -7.18 19.95
N SER A 463 -7.11 -6.80 19.12
CA SER A 463 -6.49 -7.69 18.12
C SER A 463 -5.82 -8.91 18.75
N VAL A 464 -5.15 -8.75 19.90
CA VAL A 464 -4.55 -9.88 20.63
C VAL A 464 -5.61 -10.84 21.19
N ARG A 465 -6.76 -10.31 21.64
CA ARG A 465 -7.87 -11.15 22.11
C ARG A 465 -8.54 -11.89 20.96
N GLU A 466 -8.74 -11.22 19.83
CA GLU A 466 -9.25 -11.84 18.59
C GLU A 466 -8.33 -12.97 18.14
N LEU A 467 -7.02 -12.70 18.04
CA LEU A 467 -6.01 -13.70 17.76
C LEU A 467 -6.12 -14.92 18.70
N GLY A 468 -6.30 -14.65 20.00
CA GLY A 468 -6.63 -15.64 21.04
C GLY A 468 -7.80 -16.54 20.68
N THR A 469 -8.94 -15.94 20.36
CA THR A 469 -10.15 -16.67 19.99
C THR A 469 -9.99 -17.50 18.71
N THR A 470 -9.14 -17.05 17.78
CA THR A 470 -8.91 -17.72 16.50
C THR A 470 -7.99 -18.95 16.63
N TYR A 471 -6.95 -18.90 17.45
CA TYR A 471 -6.08 -20.08 17.65
C TYR A 471 -6.62 -21.09 18.69
N GLU A 472 -7.46 -20.68 19.64
CA GLU A 472 -8.01 -21.57 20.69
C GLU A 472 -8.61 -22.89 20.15
N PRO A 473 -9.46 -22.89 19.09
CA PRO A 473 -10.04 -24.14 18.58
C PRO A 473 -9.03 -25.01 17.81
N LEU A 474 -7.87 -24.48 17.43
CA LEU A 474 -6.80 -25.21 16.73
C LEU A 474 -5.87 -25.99 17.69
N VAL A 475 -5.91 -25.65 18.98
CA VAL A 475 -5.02 -26.20 20.02
C VAL A 475 -5.73 -27.05 21.08
N LYS A 476 -7.08 -27.10 21.07
CA LYS A 476 -7.91 -27.68 22.16
C LYS A 476 -7.72 -29.18 22.45
N ASP A 477 -7.25 -29.98 21.49
CA ASP A 477 -7.14 -31.45 21.67
C ASP A 477 -5.70 -31.97 21.69
N SER A 478 -5.01 -31.98 20.53
CA SER A 478 -3.70 -32.65 20.38
C SER A 478 -2.50 -31.77 20.74
N ARG A 479 -2.73 -30.47 20.97
CA ARG A 479 -1.68 -29.44 21.06
C ARG A 479 -1.90 -28.49 22.25
N SER A 480 -2.54 -28.97 23.32
CA SER A 480 -2.86 -28.16 24.51
C SER A 480 -1.63 -27.50 25.15
N ALA A 481 -0.46 -28.12 25.08
CA ALA A 481 0.80 -27.51 25.55
C ALA A 481 1.22 -26.29 24.70
N TYR A 482 0.93 -26.32 23.40
CA TYR A 482 1.16 -25.22 22.46
C TYR A 482 0.21 -24.06 22.75
N GLY A 483 -1.09 -24.37 22.92
CA GLY A 483 -2.09 -23.38 23.33
C GLY A 483 -1.71 -22.64 24.61
N LYS A 484 -1.29 -23.37 25.66
CA LYS A 484 -0.81 -22.76 26.91
C LYS A 484 0.38 -21.82 26.72
N ARG A 485 1.26 -22.08 25.74
CA ARG A 485 2.41 -21.22 25.42
C ARG A 485 1.95 -19.91 24.79
N LEU A 486 1.01 -19.99 23.85
CA LEU A 486 0.38 -18.83 23.22
C LEU A 486 -0.41 -18.00 24.23
N ASP A 487 -1.23 -18.64 25.07
CA ASP A 487 -2.01 -17.97 26.13
C ASP A 487 -1.10 -17.19 27.08
N LYS A 488 0.02 -17.80 27.49
CA LYS A 488 1.01 -17.15 28.36
C LYS A 488 1.61 -15.91 27.71
N LYS A 489 2.03 -16.02 26.43
CA LYS A 489 2.60 -14.87 25.70
C LYS A 489 1.58 -13.76 25.47
N ALA A 490 0.33 -14.12 25.17
CA ALA A 490 -0.76 -13.16 25.04
C ALA A 490 -1.06 -12.45 26.37
N MET A 491 -1.05 -13.16 27.51
CA MET A 491 -1.19 -12.54 28.83
C MET A 491 -0.04 -11.57 29.15
N GLU A 492 1.22 -11.98 28.92
CA GLU A 492 2.38 -11.11 29.13
C GLU A 492 2.34 -9.83 28.28
N LEU A 493 1.76 -9.92 27.08
CA LEU A 493 1.55 -8.79 26.18
C LEU A 493 0.43 -7.86 26.67
N LEU A 494 -0.69 -8.42 27.13
CA LEU A 494 -1.79 -7.64 27.72
C LEU A 494 -1.37 -6.93 29.01
N GLU A 495 -0.58 -7.58 29.87
CA GLU A 495 0.00 -6.95 31.07
C GLU A 495 0.93 -5.78 30.70
N ALA A 496 1.76 -5.95 29.66
CA ALA A 496 2.63 -4.88 29.17
C ALA A 496 1.83 -3.69 28.61
N LEU A 497 0.70 -3.96 27.96
CA LEU A 497 -0.26 -2.95 27.47
C LEU A 497 -0.93 -2.18 28.60
N GLU A 498 -1.38 -2.88 29.65
CA GLU A 498 -1.94 -2.23 30.84
C GLU A 498 -0.92 -1.31 31.52
N LYS A 499 0.35 -1.75 31.61
CA LYS A 499 1.44 -0.91 32.13
C LYS A 499 1.67 0.33 31.26
N LEU A 500 1.65 0.21 29.92
CA LEU A 500 1.75 1.36 29.02
C LEU A 500 0.55 2.31 29.19
N ASN A 501 -0.66 1.77 29.29
CA ASN A 501 -1.87 2.55 29.50
C ASN A 501 -1.86 3.28 30.86
N GLY A 502 -1.18 2.75 31.88
CA GLY A 502 -0.95 3.45 33.16
C GLY A 502 -0.17 4.77 33.01
N TYR A 503 0.69 4.92 31.98
CA TYR A 503 1.33 6.20 31.68
C TYR A 503 0.34 7.25 31.14
N SER A 504 -0.83 6.81 30.65
CA SER A 504 -1.91 7.68 30.18
C SER A 504 -2.86 8.16 31.32
N ASP A 505 -2.85 7.45 32.46
CA ASP A 505 -3.71 7.74 33.62
C ASP A 505 -3.04 8.60 34.70
N THR A 506 -1.71 8.63 34.76
CA THR A 506 -0.96 9.36 35.79
C THR A 506 -0.91 10.87 35.51
N ALA A 507 -2.01 11.56 35.80
CA ALA A 507 -1.98 12.97 36.16
C ALA A 507 -1.49 13.06 37.62
N ASP A 508 -0.34 13.72 37.83
CA ASP A 508 0.23 14.08 39.14
C ASP A 508 0.64 12.93 40.09
N ASP A 509 1.94 12.61 40.14
CA ASP A 509 2.57 12.38 41.46
C ASP A 509 4.05 12.79 41.46
N ASN A 510 4.41 13.59 42.46
CA ASN A 510 5.74 14.12 42.71
C ASN A 510 6.51 13.13 43.58
N GLY A 511 7.71 12.73 43.17
CA GLY A 511 8.65 12.05 44.07
C GLY A 511 9.67 11.19 43.34
N ALA A 512 10.76 11.80 42.87
CA ALA A 512 11.95 11.05 42.49
C ALA A 512 12.72 10.71 43.78
N ASP A 513 12.77 9.44 44.17
CA ASP A 513 13.61 8.95 45.25
C ASP A 513 15.06 8.78 44.76
N GLU A 514 16.02 9.33 45.51
CA GLU A 514 17.45 9.49 45.21
C GLU A 514 18.28 8.20 45.06
N GLU A 515 17.67 7.02 44.94
CA GLU A 515 18.41 5.74 44.80
C GLU A 515 18.79 5.37 43.35
N ASP A 516 18.20 6.00 42.33
CA ASP A 516 18.39 5.60 40.91
C ASP A 516 19.72 6.05 40.27
N ILE A 517 20.46 6.96 40.90
CA ILE A 517 21.68 7.58 40.32
C ILE A 517 22.84 6.58 40.15
N LYS A 518 22.86 5.46 40.89
CA LYS A 518 23.91 4.42 40.73
C LYS A 518 23.55 3.33 39.72
N VAL A 519 22.26 3.14 39.49
CA VAL A 519 21.72 2.22 38.50
C VAL A 519 22.03 2.79 37.10
N GLU A 520 21.84 4.10 36.94
CA GLU A 520 21.95 4.85 35.69
C GLU A 520 23.31 4.83 34.95
N GLU A 521 24.45 4.76 35.66
CA GLU A 521 25.78 4.72 35.01
C GLU A 521 26.14 3.31 34.49
N GLN A 522 25.56 2.27 35.11
CA GLN A 522 25.60 0.90 34.60
C GLN A 522 24.72 0.76 33.34
N PHE A 523 23.51 1.33 33.33
CA PHE A 523 22.59 1.27 32.19
C PHE A 523 23.06 2.10 30.99
N ARG A 524 23.74 3.22 31.18
CA ARG A 524 24.33 3.98 30.05
C ARG A 524 25.42 3.18 29.32
N THR A 525 26.20 2.41 30.09
CA THR A 525 27.23 1.51 29.59
C THR A 525 26.63 0.27 28.92
N GLU A 526 25.53 -0.26 29.46
CA GLU A 526 24.78 -1.37 28.85
C GLU A 526 24.00 -0.94 27.59
N ARG A 527 23.47 0.29 27.51
CA ARG A 527 22.85 0.86 26.29
C ARG A 527 23.82 0.94 25.11
N ILE A 528 25.05 1.40 25.34
CA ILE A 528 26.09 1.47 24.28
C ILE A 528 26.55 0.06 23.90
N LYS A 529 26.72 -0.83 24.89
CA LYS A 529 27.05 -2.25 24.63
C LYS A 529 25.89 -2.99 23.94
N PHE A 530 24.64 -2.63 24.19
CA PHE A 530 23.44 -3.23 23.62
C PHE A 530 23.18 -2.73 22.20
N VAL A 531 23.33 -1.44 21.91
CA VAL A 531 23.28 -0.92 20.53
C VAL A 531 24.46 -1.47 19.72
N ALA A 532 25.64 -1.59 20.32
CA ALA A 532 26.77 -2.25 19.68
C ALA A 532 26.51 -3.75 19.49
N ASN A 533 25.83 -4.42 20.43
CA ASN A 533 25.43 -5.83 20.30
C ASN A 533 24.33 -6.00 19.26
N LEU A 534 23.34 -5.12 19.15
CA LEU A 534 22.30 -5.17 18.12
C LEU A 534 22.92 -4.93 16.73
N SER A 535 23.88 -4.01 16.63
CA SER A 535 24.66 -3.78 15.41
C SER A 535 25.55 -4.97 15.07
N LYS A 536 26.16 -5.60 16.08
CA LYS A 536 26.95 -6.83 15.93
C LYS A 536 26.10 -8.06 15.65
N THR A 537 24.86 -8.13 16.14
CA THR A 537 23.92 -9.22 15.88
C THR A 537 23.32 -9.05 14.49
N LYS A 538 22.95 -7.83 14.07
CA LYS A 538 22.58 -7.51 12.70
C LYS A 538 23.73 -7.81 11.72
N LYS A 539 24.96 -7.46 12.10
CA LYS A 539 26.17 -7.82 11.35
C LYS A 539 26.47 -9.31 11.39
N ALA A 540 26.29 -10.01 12.51
CA ALA A 540 26.51 -11.45 12.60
C ALA A 540 25.43 -12.24 11.86
N ILE A 541 24.19 -11.73 11.78
CA ILE A 541 23.12 -12.28 10.93
C ILE A 541 23.45 -12.04 9.45
N SER A 542 23.97 -10.87 9.10
CA SER A 542 24.46 -10.56 7.76
C SER A 542 25.70 -11.39 7.37
N ASP A 543 26.66 -11.53 8.28
CA ASP A 543 27.90 -12.28 8.09
C ASP A 543 27.64 -13.79 8.14
N ALA A 544 26.65 -14.27 8.90
CA ALA A 544 26.18 -15.66 8.87
C ALA A 544 25.42 -15.95 7.57
N ALA A 545 24.61 -15.01 7.07
CA ALA A 545 24.00 -15.10 5.75
C ALA A 545 25.08 -15.10 4.64
N GLN A 546 26.18 -14.37 4.83
CA GLN A 546 27.31 -14.33 3.91
C GLN A 546 28.20 -15.59 3.99
N LEU A 547 28.48 -16.12 5.18
CA LEU A 547 29.18 -17.39 5.40
C LEU A 547 28.37 -18.59 4.91
N LEU A 548 27.04 -18.56 5.04
CA LEU A 548 26.16 -19.57 4.42
C LEU A 548 26.27 -19.54 2.89
N ASN A 549 26.43 -18.36 2.29
CA ASN A 549 26.74 -18.21 0.87
C ASN A 549 28.15 -18.73 0.52
N GLU A 550 29.19 -18.43 1.30
CA GLU A 550 30.57 -18.88 1.05
C GLU A 550 30.81 -20.38 1.28
N THR A 551 30.15 -20.97 2.27
CA THR A 551 30.23 -22.42 2.56
C THR A 551 29.50 -23.23 1.48
N SER A 552 28.41 -22.67 0.92
CA SER A 552 27.73 -23.23 -0.26
C SER A 552 28.60 -23.19 -1.52
N ILE A 553 29.44 -22.16 -1.68
CA ILE A 553 30.44 -22.07 -2.76
C ILE A 553 31.57 -23.11 -2.61
N ASN A 554 32.03 -23.39 -1.37
CA ASN A 554 33.11 -24.36 -1.11
C ASN A 554 32.70 -25.85 -1.14
N VAL A 555 31.40 -26.16 -0.99
CA VAL A 555 30.89 -27.53 -1.14
C VAL A 555 30.71 -27.91 -2.62
N VAL A 556 30.45 -26.93 -3.50
CA VAL A 556 30.39 -27.15 -4.96
C VAL A 556 31.79 -27.36 -5.57
N THR A 557 32.84 -26.73 -5.04
CA THR A 557 34.23 -26.96 -5.51
C THR A 557 34.88 -28.25 -4.99
N LYS A 558 34.27 -28.97 -4.03
CA LYS A 558 34.76 -30.28 -3.52
C LYS A 558 34.00 -31.51 -4.04
N LYS A 559 33.04 -31.34 -4.96
CA LYS A 559 32.36 -32.42 -5.67
C LYS A 559 32.77 -32.54 -7.15
N HIS A 560 34.02 -32.20 -7.46
CA HIS A 560 34.76 -32.67 -8.63
C HIS A 560 36.06 -33.32 -8.18
#